data_AF-G4TUI8-F1
#
_entry.id   AF-G4TUI8-F1
#
_cell.length_a   1.000
_cell.length_b   1.000
_cell.length_c   1.000
_cell.angle_alpha   90.00
_cell.angle_beta   90.00
_cell.angle_gamma   90.00
#
_symmetry.space_group_name_H-M   'P 1'
#
loop_
_entity.id
_entity.type
_entity.pdbx_description
1 polymer ?
#
loop_
_entity_poly.entity_id
_entity_poly.type
_entity_poly.pdbx_seq_one_letter_code
_entity_poly.pdbx_strand_id
1 'polypeptide(L)'
;MHANGVAHLDLKPDNVVVDFGKRSRDKDQGTLYIIDFGVAEMTVTTSTTMKDLCGTYGWTAPDIQDGQTWSPILADRWACGKVLLYIGEQIKWTSRVQDLVRQLMDDDPQARPPIDVILEHIFGGP
;
A
#
# COMPACT_ATOMS: atom_id res chain seq x y z
N MET A 1 -6.04 -8.04 -1.98
CA MET A 1 -4.94 -8.58 -2.83
C MET A 1 -4.09 -9.59 -2.08
N HIS A 2 -3.36 -9.19 -1.02
CA HIS A 2 -2.44 -10.09 -0.32
C HIS A 2 -3.09 -11.37 0.24
N ALA A 3 -4.35 -11.30 0.70
CA ALA A 3 -5.10 -12.49 1.13
C ALA A 3 -5.31 -13.54 0.00
N ASN A 4 -5.23 -13.12 -1.27
CA ASN A 4 -5.30 -14.00 -2.44
C ASN A 4 -3.90 -14.33 -3.00
N GLY A 5 -2.83 -14.04 -2.25
CA GLY A 5 -1.46 -14.29 -2.67
C GLY A 5 -0.99 -13.44 -3.86
N VAL A 6 -1.49 -12.21 -3.99
CA VAL A 6 -1.09 -11.26 -5.04
C VAL A 6 -0.44 -10.03 -4.43
N ALA A 7 0.78 -9.70 -4.84
CA ALA A 7 1.46 -8.43 -4.56
C ALA A 7 1.47 -7.54 -5.82
N HIS A 8 1.22 -6.23 -5.66
CA HIS A 8 1.09 -5.27 -6.75
C HIS A 8 2.44 -4.82 -7.30
N LEU A 9 3.38 -4.53 -6.41
CA LEU A 9 4.74 -4.05 -6.68
C LEU A 9 4.86 -2.69 -7.38
N ASP A 10 3.74 -2.00 -7.62
CA ASP A 10 3.71 -0.66 -8.22
C ASP A 10 2.56 0.21 -7.68
N LEU A 11 2.34 0.16 -6.36
CA LEU A 11 1.37 1.05 -5.71
C LEU A 11 1.89 2.49 -5.73
N LYS A 12 1.15 3.35 -6.42
CA LYS A 12 1.42 4.79 -6.56
C LYS A 12 0.10 5.53 -6.87
N PRO A 13 0.04 6.86 -6.74
CA PRO A 13 -1.18 7.63 -6.98
C PRO A 13 -1.75 7.43 -8.39
N ASP A 14 -0.88 7.30 -9.40
CA ASP A 14 -1.27 7.05 -10.80
C ASP A 14 -2.05 5.74 -10.98
N ASN A 15 -1.80 4.76 -10.10
CA ASN A 15 -2.43 3.44 -10.11
C ASN A 15 -3.60 3.32 -9.11
N VAL A 16 -4.04 4.44 -8.53
CA VAL A 16 -5.23 4.52 -7.69
C VAL A 16 -6.24 5.47 -8.34
N VAL A 17 -7.34 4.92 -8.83
CA VAL A 17 -8.40 5.69 -9.49
C VAL A 17 -9.63 5.83 -8.60
N VAL A 18 -10.37 6.91 -8.80
CA VAL A 18 -11.61 7.19 -8.05
C VAL A 18 -12.79 7.18 -9.01
N ASP A 19 -13.77 6.33 -8.74
CA ASP A 19 -15.08 6.42 -9.38
C ASP A 19 -16.02 7.24 -8.49
N PHE A 20 -16.46 8.40 -8.99
CA PHE A 20 -17.44 9.27 -8.32
C PHE A 20 -18.89 8.95 -8.71
N GLY A 21 -19.11 7.98 -9.60
CA GLY A 21 -20.42 7.56 -10.09
C GLY A 21 -21.11 8.62 -10.98
N LYS A 22 -21.68 8.20 -12.10
CA LYS A 22 -22.35 9.12 -13.06
C LYS A 22 -23.65 9.77 -12.55
N ARG A 23 -24.12 9.43 -11.33
CA ARG A 23 -25.44 9.82 -10.81
C ARG A 23 -25.48 10.15 -9.31
N SER A 24 -24.34 10.21 -8.62
CA SER A 24 -24.38 10.52 -7.20
C SER A 24 -24.82 11.99 -7.01
N ARG A 25 -25.99 12.19 -6.40
CA ARG A 25 -26.38 13.52 -5.89
C ARG A 25 -25.49 13.94 -4.72
N ASP A 26 -24.81 12.97 -4.09
CA ASP A 26 -23.75 13.16 -3.10
C ASP A 26 -22.39 13.05 -3.80
N LYS A 27 -21.82 14.19 -4.20
CA LYS A 27 -20.46 14.27 -4.77
C LYS A 27 -19.35 13.88 -3.77
N ASP A 28 -19.73 13.63 -2.53
CA ASP A 28 -18.81 13.39 -1.41
C ASP A 28 -18.50 11.90 -1.19
N GLN A 29 -19.04 11.00 -2.03
CA GLN A 29 -18.75 9.56 -1.98
C GLN A 29 -18.09 9.09 -3.28
N GLY A 30 -16.81 8.71 -3.18
CA GLY A 30 -16.05 8.09 -4.26
C GLY A 30 -15.57 6.70 -3.86
N THR A 31 -15.55 5.77 -4.82
CA THR A 31 -14.95 4.43 -4.61
C THR A 31 -13.54 4.41 -5.19
N LEU A 32 -12.57 3.98 -4.38
CA LEU A 32 -11.18 3.81 -4.81
C LEU A 32 -10.98 2.43 -5.46
N TYR A 33 -10.26 2.40 -6.57
CA TYR A 33 -9.81 1.18 -7.24
C TYR A 33 -8.31 1.22 -7.44
N ILE A 34 -7.66 0.08 -7.19
CA ILE A 34 -6.28 -0.17 -7.57
C ILE A 34 -6.28 -0.76 -8.99
N ILE A 35 -5.43 -0.22 -9.86
CA ILE A 35 -5.30 -0.62 -11.26
C ILE A 35 -3.85 -0.93 -11.63
N ASP A 36 -3.65 -1.45 -12.84
CA ASP A 36 -2.33 -1.74 -13.45
C ASP A 36 -1.50 -2.80 -12.70
N PHE A 37 -1.87 -4.06 -12.92
CA PHE A 37 -1.18 -5.24 -12.39
C PHE A 37 -0.05 -5.72 -13.30
N GLY A 38 0.49 -4.87 -14.17
CA GLY A 38 1.47 -5.27 -15.19
C GLY A 38 2.78 -5.86 -14.65
N VAL A 39 3.11 -5.56 -13.39
CA VAL A 39 4.30 -6.08 -12.68
C VAL A 39 3.92 -6.86 -11.41
N ALA A 40 2.65 -7.22 -11.25
CA ALA A 40 2.17 -7.90 -10.07
C ALA A 40 2.68 -9.35 -10.02
N GLU A 41 2.98 -9.81 -8.81
CA GLU A 41 3.41 -11.18 -8.55
C GLU A 41 2.31 -11.98 -7.87
N MET A 42 2.16 -13.23 -8.31
CA MET A 42 1.11 -14.15 -7.85
C MET A 42 1.70 -15.28 -7.02
N THR A 43 0.85 -15.98 -6.26
CA THR A 43 1.24 -17.10 -5.38
C THR A 43 2.30 -16.71 -4.34
N VAL A 44 2.30 -15.45 -3.92
CA VAL A 44 3.24 -14.92 -2.93
C VAL A 44 2.67 -14.98 -1.51
N THR A 45 3.54 -15.22 -0.54
CA THR A 45 3.25 -15.07 0.90
C THR A 45 4.23 -14.06 1.50
N THR A 46 4.09 -13.72 2.78
CA THR A 46 5.02 -12.83 3.47
C THR A 46 6.45 -13.40 3.51
N SER A 47 6.59 -14.73 3.47
CA SER A 47 7.88 -15.42 3.43
C SER A 47 8.47 -15.55 2.01
N THR A 48 7.69 -15.27 0.97
CA THR A 48 8.20 -15.24 -0.41
C THR A 48 9.19 -14.10 -0.55
N THR A 49 10.30 -14.34 -1.27
CA THR A 49 11.31 -13.33 -1.52
C THR A 49 11.68 -13.22 -3.00
N MET A 50 12.05 -12.02 -3.41
CA MET A 50 12.54 -11.68 -4.75
C MET A 50 13.91 -11.03 -4.66
N LYS A 51 14.60 -10.94 -5.81
CA LYS A 51 15.91 -10.26 -5.94
C LYS A 51 15.90 -9.16 -7.00
N ASP A 52 14.93 -9.18 -7.90
CA ASP A 52 14.87 -8.21 -8.99
C ASP A 52 14.46 -6.84 -8.46
N LEU A 53 14.95 -5.80 -9.12
CA LEU A 53 14.46 -4.44 -8.92
C LEU A 53 13.19 -4.26 -9.74
N CYS A 54 12.10 -3.85 -9.08
CA CYS A 54 10.82 -3.58 -9.74
C CYS A 54 10.10 -2.39 -9.10
N GLY A 55 9.07 -1.90 -9.79
CA GLY A 55 8.25 -0.77 -9.35
C GLY A 55 8.77 0.59 -9.83
N THR A 56 8.01 1.64 -9.50
CA THR A 56 8.35 3.01 -9.87
C THR A 56 9.27 3.66 -8.84
N TYR A 57 10.34 4.31 -9.31
CA TYR A 57 11.26 5.07 -8.46
C TYR A 57 10.51 6.12 -7.61
N GLY A 58 10.88 6.24 -6.33
CA GLY A 58 10.20 7.12 -5.36
C GLY A 58 8.94 6.53 -4.70
N TRP A 59 8.40 5.44 -5.25
CA TRP A 59 7.28 4.67 -4.69
C TRP A 59 7.68 3.28 -4.19
N THR A 60 8.90 2.87 -4.53
CA THR A 60 9.49 1.58 -4.16
C THR A 60 10.08 1.64 -2.75
N ALA A 61 9.87 0.58 -1.97
CA ALA A 61 10.39 0.46 -0.61
C ALA A 61 11.93 0.45 -0.55
N PRO A 62 12.56 0.96 0.54
CA PRO A 62 14.01 1.07 0.63
C PRO A 62 14.73 -0.29 0.56
N ASP A 63 14.13 -1.34 1.13
CA ASP A 63 14.66 -2.70 1.17
C ASP A 63 14.84 -3.35 -0.21
N ILE A 64 14.13 -2.85 -1.24
CA ILE A 64 14.32 -3.29 -2.62
C ILE A 64 15.65 -2.79 -3.18
N GLN A 65 16.10 -1.60 -2.74
CA GLN A 65 17.29 -0.92 -3.27
C GLN A 65 18.60 -1.44 -2.65
N ASP A 66 18.52 -2.12 -1.51
CA ASP A 66 19.68 -2.62 -0.75
C ASP A 66 20.33 -3.87 -1.39
N GLY A 67 19.79 -4.37 -2.50
CA GLY A 67 20.37 -5.47 -3.29
C GLY A 67 20.31 -6.86 -2.62
N GLN A 68 19.55 -6.98 -1.52
CA GLN A 68 19.26 -8.24 -0.84
C GLN A 68 17.95 -8.85 -1.32
N THR A 69 17.64 -10.05 -0.85
CA THR A 69 16.31 -10.65 -1.04
C THR A 69 15.28 -9.91 -0.19
N TRP A 70 14.15 -9.54 -0.79
CA TRP A 70 13.10 -8.74 -0.15
C TRP A 70 11.72 -9.37 -0.37
N SER A 71 10.73 -9.02 0.46
CA SER A 71 9.38 -9.61 0.41
C SER A 71 8.39 -8.76 -0.41
N PRO A 72 7.74 -9.32 -1.45
CA PRO A 72 6.74 -8.62 -2.26
C PRO A 72 5.61 -7.99 -1.45
N ILE A 73 5.10 -8.72 -0.45
CA ILE A 73 4.00 -8.25 0.39
C ILE A 73 4.46 -7.11 1.31
N LEU A 74 5.67 -7.18 1.87
CA LEU A 74 6.18 -6.14 2.77
C LEU A 74 6.57 -4.86 2.01
N ALA A 75 7.00 -4.99 0.76
CA ALA A 75 7.22 -3.85 -0.13
C ALA A 75 5.91 -3.13 -0.45
N ASP A 76 4.83 -3.85 -0.79
CA ASP A 76 3.51 -3.27 -1.02
C ASP A 76 2.97 -2.52 0.21
N ARG A 77 3.22 -3.02 1.43
CA ARG A 77 2.83 -2.35 2.68
C ARG A 77 3.49 -0.97 2.78
N TRP A 78 4.78 -0.89 2.50
CA TRP A 78 5.51 0.37 2.49
C TRP A 78 4.97 1.33 1.43
N ALA A 79 4.78 0.85 0.20
CA ALA A 79 4.26 1.66 -0.89
C ALA A 79 2.84 2.19 -0.59
N CYS A 80 2.00 1.38 0.06
CA CYS A 80 0.69 1.81 0.56
C CYS A 80 0.82 2.96 1.57
N GLY A 81 1.72 2.86 2.54
CA GLY A 81 2.03 3.95 3.47
C GLY A 81 2.48 5.22 2.75
N LYS A 82 3.33 5.08 1.72
CA LYS A 82 3.80 6.20 0.90
C LYS A 82 2.67 6.89 0.13
N VAL A 83 1.74 6.13 -0.44
CA VAL A 83 0.52 6.67 -1.09
C VAL A 83 -0.36 7.42 -0.10
N LEU A 84 -0.59 6.86 1.10
CA LEU A 84 -1.37 7.52 2.15
C LEU A 84 -0.70 8.81 2.65
N LEU A 85 0.64 8.81 2.79
CA LEU A 85 1.41 9.99 3.14
C LEU A 85 1.21 11.09 2.09
N TYR A 86 1.38 10.76 0.81
CA TYR A 86 1.22 11.70 -0.31
C TYR A 86 -0.18 12.32 -0.35
N ILE A 87 -1.24 11.51 -0.24
CA ILE A 87 -2.62 12.00 -0.18
C ILE A 87 -2.81 12.92 1.05
N GLY A 88 -2.13 12.59 2.15
CA GLY A 88 -2.14 13.34 3.39
C GLY A 88 -1.45 14.69 3.40
N GLU A 89 -0.59 14.99 2.43
CA GLU A 89 0.08 16.29 2.40
C GLU A 89 -0.92 17.45 2.27
N GLN A 90 -2.11 17.17 1.72
CA GLN A 90 -3.18 18.14 1.52
C GLN A 90 -4.24 18.14 2.64
N ILE A 91 -4.16 17.19 3.59
CA ILE A 91 -5.19 16.97 4.62
C ILE A 91 -4.54 16.65 5.97
N LYS A 92 -4.93 17.36 7.03
CA LYS A 92 -4.45 17.05 8.38
C LYS A 92 -5.10 15.76 8.92
N TRP A 93 -4.42 14.63 8.71
CA TRP A 93 -4.81 13.33 9.26
C TRP A 93 -4.85 13.32 10.80
N THR A 94 -5.65 12.41 11.36
CA THR A 94 -5.65 12.10 12.80
C THR A 94 -4.33 11.44 13.20
N SER A 95 -3.96 11.51 14.48
CA SER A 95 -2.75 10.83 15.00
C SER A 95 -2.76 9.34 14.69
N ARG A 96 -3.92 8.69 14.79
CA ARG A 96 -4.13 7.27 14.47
C ARG A 96 -3.73 6.92 13.04
N VAL A 97 -4.09 7.76 12.07
CA VAL A 97 -3.70 7.57 10.66
C VAL A 97 -2.21 7.91 10.45
N GLN A 98 -1.68 8.91 11.14
CA GLN A 98 -0.24 9.21 11.08
C GLN A 98 0.61 8.07 11.64
N ASP A 99 0.19 7.45 12.74
CA ASP A 99 0.87 6.31 13.35
C ASP A 99 0.81 5.08 12.44
N LEU A 100 -0.31 4.87 11.75
CA LEU A 100 -0.39 3.88 10.69
C LEU A 100 0.66 4.14 9.60
N VAL A 101 0.68 5.35 9.03
CA VAL A 101 1.60 5.67 7.94
C VAL A 101 3.05 5.41 8.35
N ARG A 102 3.41 5.76 9.60
CA ARG A 102 4.74 5.45 10.17
C ARG A 102 5.00 3.94 10.24
N GLN A 103 4.06 3.13 10.74
CA GLN A 103 4.22 1.68 10.85
C GLN A 103 4.32 0.99 9.49
N LEU A 104 3.52 1.42 8.50
CA LEU A 104 3.61 0.86 7.15
C LEU A 104 4.95 1.18 6.48
N MET A 105 5.49 2.36 6.75
CA MET A 105 6.74 2.84 6.17
C MET A 105 7.98 2.55 7.02
N ASP A 106 7.91 1.59 7.94
CA ASP A 106 9.05 1.22 8.80
C ASP A 106 10.25 0.75 7.95
N ASP A 107 11.45 1.13 8.39
CA ASP A 107 12.71 0.74 7.75
C ASP A 107 12.96 -0.77 7.88
N ASP A 108 12.51 -1.40 8.96
CA ASP A 108 12.48 -2.86 9.09
C ASP A 108 11.22 -3.42 8.39
N PRO A 109 11.35 -4.17 7.29
CA PRO A 109 10.20 -4.76 6.61
C PRO A 109 9.35 -5.65 7.50
N GLN A 110 9.96 -6.34 8.47
CA GLN A 110 9.24 -7.25 9.38
C GLN A 110 8.40 -6.52 10.43
N ALA A 111 8.72 -5.25 10.72
CA ALA A 111 7.92 -4.41 11.60
C ALA A 111 6.63 -3.89 10.92
N ARG A 112 6.55 -3.95 9.58
CA ARG A 112 5.41 -3.45 8.81
C ARG A 112 4.17 -4.34 9.03
N PRO A 113 3.07 -3.84 9.64
CA PRO A 113 1.94 -4.68 10.01
C PRO A 113 1.07 -5.10 8.81
N PRO A 114 0.35 -6.23 8.91
CA PRO A 114 -0.69 -6.58 7.95
C PRO A 114 -1.79 -5.51 7.87
N ILE A 115 -2.29 -5.24 6.65
CA ILE A 115 -3.29 -4.18 6.40
C ILE A 115 -4.62 -4.48 7.10
N ASP A 116 -5.01 -5.74 7.22
CA ASP A 116 -6.21 -6.17 7.95
C ASP A 116 -6.14 -5.83 9.44
N VAL A 117 -5.01 -6.11 10.10
CA VAL A 117 -4.77 -5.75 11.51
C VAL A 117 -4.90 -4.25 11.73
N ILE A 118 -4.40 -3.46 10.78
CA ILE A 118 -4.45 -2.00 10.82
C ILE A 118 -5.89 -1.47 10.76
N LEU A 119 -6.73 -2.03 9.88
CA LEU A 119 -8.07 -1.47 9.62
C LEU A 119 -8.96 -1.59 10.86
N GLU A 120 -8.87 -2.69 11.60
CA GLU A 120 -9.51 -2.85 12.92
C GLU A 120 -9.02 -1.77 13.89
N HIS A 121 -7.72 -1.53 13.88
CA HIS A 121 -7.07 -0.50 14.66
C HIS A 121 -7.34 0.91 14.17
N ILE A 122 -8.03 1.19 13.06
CA ILE A 122 -8.41 2.55 12.60
C ILE A 122 -9.91 2.83 12.65
N PHE A 123 -10.74 1.83 12.37
CA PHE A 123 -12.19 2.03 12.26
C PHE A 123 -12.98 1.33 13.37
N GLY A 124 -12.30 0.55 14.24
CA GLY A 124 -12.97 -0.42 15.09
C GLY A 124 -13.32 -1.65 14.24
N GLY A 125 -13.17 -2.86 14.80
CA GLY A 125 -13.53 -4.10 14.11
C GLY A 125 -15.00 -4.12 13.64
N PRO A 126 -15.40 -5.11 12.83
CA PRO A 126 -16.75 -5.21 12.27
C PRO A 126 -17.87 -5.20 13.31
#